data_AF-A0A1M6XY51-F1
#
_entry.id   AF-A0A1M6XY51-F1
#
_cell.length_a   1.000
_cell.length_b   1.000
_cell.length_c   1.000
_cell.angle_alpha   90.00
_cell.angle_beta   90.00
_cell.angle_gamma   90.00
#
_symmetry.space_group_name_H-M   'P 1'
#
loop_
_entity.id
_entity.type
_entity.pdbx_description
1 polymer ?
#
loop_
_entity_poly.entity_id
_entity_poly.type
_entity_poly.pdbx_seq_one_letter_code
_entity_poly.pdbx_strand_id
1 'polypeptide(L)'
;MVTGSPEIQTTKHHGKNIQKIRVYMNVKQNALATDLGLTQQDISALEKQENIDDAMLVKVAEALGVSAEVIKEFDERNVINNINNVRDCTFSDNSINSVAGTFNPVEKIVELYERLLTSEKEKVEMLKKISTKE
;
A
#
# COMPACT_ATOMS: atom_id res chain seq x y z
N MET A 1 -44.36 2.67 -12.69
CA MET A 1 -43.24 2.90 -13.60
C MET A 1 -42.04 3.30 -12.76
N VAL A 2 -41.04 2.42 -12.63
CA VAL A 2 -39.82 2.70 -11.88
C VAL A 2 -38.93 3.56 -12.79
N THR A 3 -38.89 4.87 -12.57
CA THR A 3 -37.88 5.72 -13.20
C THR A 3 -36.63 5.61 -12.36
N GLY A 4 -35.75 4.68 -12.72
CA GLY A 4 -34.42 4.58 -12.16
C GLY A 4 -33.68 5.90 -12.37
N SER A 5 -33.20 6.48 -11.28
CA SER A 5 -32.26 7.60 -11.30
C SER A 5 -31.06 7.22 -12.18
N PRO A 6 -30.54 8.12 -13.02
CA PRO A 6 -29.34 7.83 -13.79
C PRO A 6 -28.17 7.68 -12.81
N GLU A 7 -27.63 6.47 -12.69
CA GLU A 7 -26.31 6.26 -12.12
C GLU A 7 -25.32 7.04 -13.00
N ILE A 8 -24.85 8.19 -12.49
CA ILE A 8 -23.73 8.90 -13.10
C ILE A 8 -22.52 7.98 -12.86
N GLN A 9 -22.23 7.11 -13.83
CA GLN A 9 -20.91 6.51 -13.93
C GLN A 9 -19.93 7.68 -14.10
N THR A 10 -19.27 8.05 -13.01
CA THR A 10 -18.19 9.03 -13.07
C THR A 10 -17.10 8.38 -13.90
N THR A 11 -16.99 8.77 -15.17
CA THR A 11 -15.91 8.32 -16.04
C THR A 11 -14.61 8.70 -15.34
N LYS A 12 -13.87 7.69 -14.89
CA LYS A 12 -12.64 7.91 -14.11
C LYS A 12 -11.59 8.42 -15.08
N HIS A 13 -11.10 9.64 -14.84
CA HIS A 13 -10.13 10.28 -15.71
C HIS A 13 -8.73 9.73 -15.44
N HIS A 14 -8.26 8.80 -16.28
CA HIS A 14 -6.99 8.09 -16.12
C HIS A 14 -5.79 9.05 -15.99
N GLY A 15 -5.71 10.07 -16.85
CA GLY A 15 -4.62 11.06 -16.80
C GLY A 15 -4.52 11.80 -15.46
N LYS A 16 -5.65 12.24 -14.89
CA LYS A 16 -5.69 12.89 -13.57
C LYS A 16 -5.28 11.93 -12.46
N ASN A 17 -5.66 10.66 -12.57
CA ASN A 17 -5.26 9.63 -11.60
C ASN A 17 -3.74 9.42 -11.63
N ILE A 18 -3.15 9.31 -12.83
CA ILE A 18 -1.69 9.23 -13.02
C ILE A 18 -1.00 10.45 -12.41
N GLN A 19 -1.51 11.65 -12.67
CA GLN A 19 -0.96 12.89 -12.10
C GLN A 19 -0.95 12.84 -10.56
N LYS A 20 -2.07 12.43 -9.95
CA LYS A 20 -2.18 12.34 -8.48
C LYS A 20 -1.22 11.31 -7.92
N ILE A 21 -1.21 10.09 -8.45
CA ILE A 21 -0.31 9.01 -8.02
C ILE A 21 1.14 9.46 -8.13
N ARG A 22 1.53 10.07 -9.26
CA ARG A 22 2.88 10.58 -9.47
C ARG A 22 3.27 11.61 -8.39
N VAL A 23 2.37 12.55 -8.06
CA VAL A 23 2.60 13.55 -7.01
C VAL A 23 2.72 12.89 -5.64
N TYR A 24 1.89 11.89 -5.33
CA TYR A 24 1.98 11.12 -4.09
C TYR A 24 3.31 10.37 -3.95
N MET A 25 3.82 9.83 -5.05
CA MET A 25 5.13 9.18 -5.12
C MET A 25 6.31 10.16 -5.19
N ASN A 26 6.04 11.48 -5.14
CA ASN A 26 7.04 12.54 -5.25
C ASN A 26 7.91 12.44 -6.52
N VAL A 27 7.35 11.92 -7.60
CA VAL A 27 8.03 11.73 -8.89
C VAL A 27 7.82 12.98 -9.76
N LYS A 28 8.89 13.54 -10.34
CA LYS A 28 8.78 14.66 -11.29
C LYS A 28 8.35 14.15 -12.67
N GLN A 29 7.64 14.96 -13.45
CA GLN A 29 7.25 14.59 -14.82
C GLN A 29 8.46 14.21 -15.69
N ASN A 30 9.61 14.92 -15.55
CA ASN A 30 10.84 14.57 -16.27
C ASN A 30 11.39 13.18 -15.91
N ALA A 31 11.26 12.77 -14.65
CA ALA A 31 11.72 11.46 -14.20
C ALA A 31 10.87 10.36 -14.82
N LEU A 32 9.54 10.47 -14.70
CA LEU A 32 8.61 9.53 -15.32
C LEU A 32 8.76 9.48 -16.86
N ALA A 33 9.00 10.64 -17.48
CA ALA A 33 9.28 10.73 -18.91
C ALA A 33 10.55 9.93 -19.27
N THR A 34 11.60 10.04 -18.46
CA THR A 34 12.86 9.31 -18.67
C THR A 34 12.65 7.80 -18.58
N ASP A 35 11.89 7.34 -17.57
CA ASP A 35 11.60 5.91 -17.36
C ASP A 35 10.76 5.31 -18.50
N LEU A 36 9.89 6.11 -19.12
CA LEU A 36 9.03 5.70 -20.24
C LEU A 36 9.67 5.94 -21.61
N GLY A 37 10.86 6.54 -21.69
CA GLY A 37 11.49 6.95 -22.95
C GLY A 37 10.70 8.02 -23.71
N LEU A 38 9.95 8.86 -22.99
CA LEU A 38 9.10 9.93 -23.50
C LEU A 38 9.67 11.31 -23.14
N THR A 39 9.06 12.36 -23.66
CA THR A 39 9.37 13.74 -23.25
C THR A 39 8.47 14.19 -22.10
N GLN A 40 8.89 15.24 -21.37
CA GLN A 40 8.04 15.84 -20.34
C GLN A 40 6.71 16.37 -20.90
N GLN A 41 6.72 16.85 -22.15
CA GLN A 41 5.51 17.35 -22.82
C GLN A 41 4.53 16.20 -23.08
N ASP A 42 5.02 15.03 -23.47
CA ASP A 42 4.18 13.84 -23.67
C ASP A 42 3.52 13.40 -22.37
N ILE A 43 4.25 13.41 -21.25
CA ILE A 43 3.67 13.10 -19.93
C ILE A 43 2.62 14.15 -19.52
N SER A 44 2.88 15.43 -19.77
CA SER A 44 1.92 16.50 -19.52
C SER A 44 0.65 16.37 -20.37
N ALA A 45 0.78 15.92 -21.63
CA ALA A 45 -0.35 15.62 -22.50
C ALA A 45 -1.12 14.40 -21.97
N LEU A 46 -0.41 13.34 -21.59
CA LEU A 46 -0.98 12.09 -21.07
C LEU A 46 -1.77 12.33 -19.78
N GLU A 47 -1.29 13.16 -18.85
CA GLU A 47 -2.01 13.53 -17.63
C GLU A 47 -3.33 14.28 -17.91
N LYS A 48 -3.49 14.90 -19.08
CA LYS A 48 -4.71 15.60 -19.49
C LYS A 48 -5.69 14.70 -20.23
N GLN A 49 -5.30 13.48 -20.61
CA GLN A 49 -6.18 12.54 -21.32
C GLN A 49 -7.14 11.84 -20.34
N GLU A 50 -8.43 11.85 -20.68
CA GLU A 50 -9.45 11.18 -19.88
C GLU A 50 -9.33 9.66 -19.96
N ASN A 51 -9.14 9.15 -21.17
CA ASN A 51 -8.95 7.74 -21.45
C ASN A 51 -7.55 7.52 -22.03
N ILE A 52 -6.88 6.50 -21.51
CA ILE A 52 -5.52 6.09 -21.90
C ILE A 52 -5.58 4.59 -22.17
N ASP A 53 -4.92 4.16 -23.24
CA ASP A 53 -4.88 2.75 -23.65
C ASP A 53 -4.26 1.88 -22.55
N ASP A 54 -4.81 0.67 -22.39
CA ASP A 54 -4.36 -0.27 -21.36
C ASP A 54 -2.88 -0.61 -21.44
N ALA A 55 -2.33 -0.73 -22.66
CA ALA A 55 -0.90 -0.95 -22.86
C ALA A 55 -0.03 0.20 -22.30
N MET A 56 -0.52 1.44 -22.39
CA MET A 56 0.18 2.60 -21.86
C MET A 56 -0.02 2.71 -20.35
N LEU A 57 -1.21 2.39 -19.83
CA LEU A 57 -1.47 2.32 -18.39
C LEU A 57 -0.55 1.33 -17.69
N VAL A 58 -0.34 0.15 -18.27
CA VAL A 58 0.58 -0.87 -17.71
C VAL A 58 2.00 -0.32 -17.62
N LYS A 59 2.52 0.30 -18.68
CA LYS A 59 3.86 0.89 -18.68
C LYS A 59 4.02 1.99 -17.62
N VAL A 60 3.02 2.87 -17.52
CA VAL A 60 3.03 3.95 -16.51
C VAL A 60 2.95 3.35 -15.10
N ALA A 61 2.15 2.31 -14.90
CA ALA A 61 2.03 1.62 -13.62
C ALA A 61 3.34 0.96 -13.20
N GLU A 62 4.02 0.27 -14.12
CA GLU A 62 5.34 -0.31 -13.91
C GLU A 62 6.38 0.75 -13.52
N ALA A 63 6.43 1.87 -14.25
CA ALA A 63 7.33 2.98 -13.94
C ALA A 63 7.06 3.63 -12.57
N LEU A 64 5.79 3.65 -12.13
CA LEU A 64 5.39 4.18 -10.83
C LEU A 64 5.39 3.13 -9.71
N GLY A 65 5.69 1.85 -10.01
CA GLY A 65 5.69 0.76 -9.04
C GLY A 65 4.30 0.39 -8.49
N VAL A 66 3.24 0.62 -9.26
CA VAL A 66 1.84 0.31 -8.89
C VAL A 66 1.21 -0.65 -9.90
N SER A 67 0.01 -1.17 -9.62
CA SER A 67 -0.75 -1.92 -10.63
C SER A 67 -1.56 -0.98 -11.53
N ALA A 68 -1.81 -1.39 -12.78
CA ALA A 68 -2.66 -0.61 -13.69
C ALA A 68 -4.09 -0.44 -13.15
N GLU A 69 -4.55 -1.40 -12.36
CA GLU A 69 -5.84 -1.36 -11.67
C GLU A 69 -5.91 -0.24 -10.64
N VAL A 70 -4.82 -0.01 -9.88
CA VAL A 70 -4.73 1.13 -8.96
C VAL A 70 -4.90 2.45 -9.69
N ILE A 71 -4.37 2.60 -10.91
CA ILE A 71 -4.54 3.83 -11.71
C ILE A 71 -5.99 4.00 -12.18
N LYS A 72 -6.62 2.91 -12.65
CA LYS A 72 -8.02 2.91 -13.11
C LYS A 72 -8.98 3.19 -11.96
N GLU A 73 -8.75 2.59 -10.81
CA GLU A 73 -9.65 2.67 -9.67
C GLU A 73 -9.38 3.84 -8.73
N PHE A 74 -8.25 4.53 -8.90
CA PHE A 74 -7.75 5.57 -8.01
C PHE A 74 -8.85 6.53 -7.56
N ASP A 75 -9.10 6.52 -6.25
CA ASP A 75 -9.94 7.49 -5.58
C ASP A 75 -9.11 8.11 -4.45
N GLU A 76 -8.91 9.41 -4.55
CA GLU A 76 -8.17 10.22 -3.58
C GLU A 76 -8.73 10.05 -2.16
N ARG A 77 -10.06 9.88 -2.01
CA ARG A 77 -10.68 9.66 -0.69
C ARG A 77 -10.33 8.30 -0.10
N ASN A 78 -10.25 7.26 -0.93
CA ASN A 78 -9.86 5.92 -0.48
C ASN A 78 -8.38 5.88 -0.09
N VAL A 79 -7.53 6.65 -0.78
CA VAL A 79 -6.11 6.79 -0.45
C VAL A 79 -5.90 7.58 0.84
N ILE A 80 -6.64 8.68 1.05
CA ILE A 80 -6.61 9.44 2.30
C ILE A 80 -7.06 8.57 3.48
N ASN A 81 -8.11 7.76 3.32
CA ASN A 81 -8.54 6.82 4.35
C ASN A 81 -7.48 5.75 4.66
N ASN A 82 -6.74 5.26 3.65
CA ASN A 82 -5.67 4.29 3.87
C ASN A 82 -4.43 4.92 4.54
N ILE A 83 -4.02 6.12 4.13
CA ILE A 83 -2.88 6.84 4.74
C ILE A 83 -3.22 7.28 6.16
N ASN A 84 -4.44 7.72 6.44
CA ASN A 84 -4.88 8.00 7.81
C ASN A 84 -4.92 6.72 8.63
N ASN A 85 -5.44 5.60 8.12
CA ASN A 85 -5.38 4.32 8.84
C ASN A 85 -3.94 3.83 9.07
N VAL A 86 -3.00 4.08 8.16
CA VAL A 86 -1.58 3.70 8.32
C VAL A 86 -0.80 4.69 9.20
N ARG A 87 -1.16 5.97 9.24
CA ARG A 87 -0.54 6.98 10.11
C ARG A 87 -1.15 6.99 11.53
N ASP A 88 -2.43 6.64 11.68
CA ASP A 88 -3.12 6.35 12.95
C ASP A 88 -2.95 4.88 13.37
N CYS A 89 -2.06 4.11 12.73
CA CYS A 89 -1.49 2.90 13.35
C CYS A 89 -0.58 3.22 14.55
N THR A 90 -0.78 4.35 15.24
CA THR A 90 -0.45 4.49 16.66
C THR A 90 -1.40 3.64 17.49
N PHE A 91 -1.22 2.30 17.46
CA PHE A 91 -1.67 1.35 18.49
C PHE A 91 -3.01 1.64 19.21
N SER A 92 -4.02 2.19 18.54
CA SER A 92 -5.33 2.44 19.15
C SER A 92 -6.42 1.86 18.28
N ASP A 93 -6.94 0.74 18.76
CA ASP A 93 -8.26 0.20 18.49
C ASP A 93 -8.59 -0.28 17.06
N ASN A 94 -8.22 -1.56 16.85
CA ASN A 94 -9.13 -2.61 16.35
C ASN A 94 -9.73 -2.51 14.92
N SER A 95 -9.22 -1.68 14.02
CA SER A 95 -9.73 -1.61 12.63
C SER A 95 -8.96 -2.43 11.59
N ILE A 96 -7.93 -3.19 11.98
CA ILE A 96 -7.17 -4.10 11.08
C ILE A 96 -7.79 -5.50 11.09
N ASN A 97 -9.05 -5.64 10.66
CA ASN A 97 -9.71 -6.96 10.65
C ASN A 97 -10.43 -7.33 9.34
N SER A 98 -10.29 -6.55 8.27
CA SER A 98 -11.08 -6.79 7.04
C SER A 98 -10.27 -7.13 5.78
N VAL A 99 -8.95 -7.26 5.84
CA VAL A 99 -8.17 -7.77 4.69
C VAL A 99 -7.28 -8.92 5.13
N ALA A 100 -7.83 -10.13 4.94
CA ALA A 100 -7.11 -11.37 4.64
C ALA A 100 -5.85 -11.70 5.47
N GLY A 101 -6.05 -12.48 6.53
CA GLY A 101 -5.03 -13.38 7.07
C GLY A 101 -4.52 -13.02 8.46
N THR A 102 -5.08 -13.68 9.47
CA THR A 102 -4.46 -14.23 10.69
C THR A 102 -3.15 -13.62 11.24
N PHE A 103 -2.95 -12.31 11.13
CA PHE A 103 -1.81 -11.62 11.72
C PHE A 103 -2.33 -10.71 12.82
N ASN A 104 -2.53 -11.30 14.00
CA ASN A 104 -2.76 -10.56 15.23
C ASN A 104 -1.39 -10.19 15.83
N PRO A 105 -0.96 -8.92 15.78
CA PRO A 105 0.37 -8.53 16.25
C PRO A 105 0.55 -8.80 17.75
N VAL A 106 -0.52 -8.70 18.54
CA VAL A 106 -0.49 -8.96 19.98
C VAL A 106 -0.19 -10.43 20.25
N GLU A 107 -0.83 -11.33 19.52
CA GLU A 107 -0.59 -12.78 19.64
C GLU A 107 0.86 -13.14 19.27
N LYS A 108 1.41 -12.51 18.23
CA LYS A 108 2.82 -12.70 17.84
C LYS A 108 3.81 -12.15 18.85
N ILE A 109 3.48 -11.06 19.52
CA ILE A 109 4.30 -10.52 20.62
C ILE A 109 4.28 -11.48 21.82
N VAL A 110 3.11 -12.00 22.19
CA VAL A 110 2.99 -12.98 23.28
C VAL A 110 3.80 -14.24 22.97
N GLU A 111 3.71 -14.77 21.75
CA GLU A 111 4.48 -15.93 21.30
C GLU A 111 6.00 -15.71 21.43
N LEU A 112 6.50 -14.51 21.09
CA LEU A 112 7.91 -14.15 21.25
C LEU A 112 8.33 -14.10 22.73
N TYR A 113 7.51 -13.55 23.61
CA TYR A 113 7.79 -13.48 25.05
C TYR A 113 7.82 -14.88 25.68
N GLU A 114 6.91 -15.78 25.30
CA GLU A 114 6.90 -17.16 25.80
C GLU A 114 8.16 -17.93 25.38
N ARG A 115 8.61 -17.77 24.12
CA ARG A 115 9.88 -18.35 23.64
C ARG A 115 11.09 -17.77 24.37
N LEU A 116 11.12 -16.46 24.59
CA LEU A 116 12.20 -15.80 25.34
C LEU A 116 12.26 -16.31 26.77
N LEU A 117 11.11 -16.39 27.45
CA LEU A 117 11.03 -16.91 28.82
C LEU A 117 11.50 -18.36 28.91
N THR A 118 11.20 -19.18 27.90
CA THR A 118 11.67 -20.56 27.80
C THR A 118 13.19 -20.62 27.65
N SER A 119 13.76 -19.82 26.74
CA SER A 119 15.21 -19.72 26.56
C SER A 119 15.94 -19.27 27.84
N GLU A 120 15.38 -18.31 28.58
CA GLU A 120 15.96 -17.87 29.86
C GLU A 120 15.93 -18.98 30.92
N LYS A 121 14.83 -19.73 31.01
CA LYS A 121 14.72 -20.88 31.93
C LYS A 121 15.72 -21.99 31.58
N GLU A 122 15.85 -22.35 30.31
CA GLU A 122 16.80 -23.36 29.84
C GLU A 122 18.25 -22.94 30.12
N LYS A 123 18.59 -21.67 29.91
CA LYS A 123 19.90 -21.11 30.23
C LYS A 123 20.20 -21.19 31.72
N VAL A 124 19.25 -20.83 32.58
CA VAL A 124 19.40 -20.93 34.03
C VAL A 124 19.56 -22.39 34.47
N GLU A 125 18.83 -23.33 33.86
CA GLU A 125 18.95 -24.75 34.18
C GLU A 125 20.31 -25.33 33.76
N MET A 126 20.81 -24.97 32.58
CA MET A 126 22.16 -25.33 32.14
C MET A 126 23.23 -24.81 33.09
N LEU A 127 23.13 -23.55 33.51
CA LEU A 127 24.05 -22.96 34.49
C LEU A 127 24.00 -23.70 35.84
N LYS A 128 22.81 -24.04 36.34
CA LYS A 128 22.67 -24.84 37.57
C LYS A 128 23.32 -26.21 37.46
N LYS A 129 23.17 -26.91 36.33
CA LYS A 129 23.80 -28.23 36.08
C LYS A 129 25.32 -28.17 35.99
N ILE A 130 25.87 -27.03 35.56
CA ILE A 130 27.32 -26.79 35.55
C ILE A 130 27.82 -26.49 36.96
N SER A 131 27.08 -25.71 37.76
CA SER A 131 27.45 -25.36 39.14
C SER A 131 27.28 -26.48 40.16
N THR A 132 26.55 -27.56 39.86
CA THR A 132 26.41 -28.74 40.74
C THR A 132 27.38 -29.89 40.40
N LYS A 133 28.36 -29.65 39.52
CA LYS A 133 29.41 -30.61 39.15
C LYS A 133 30.74 -30.44 39.91
N GLU A 134 30.75 -29.63 40.97
CA GLU A 134 31.80 -29.58 42.01
C GLU A 134 31.29 -30.20 43.30
#